data_AF-A0A0J7P5G7-F1
#
_entry.id   AF-A0A0J7P5G7-F1
#
_cell.length_a   1.000
_cell.length_b   1.000
_cell.length_c   1.000
_cell.angle_alpha   90.00
_cell.angle_beta   90.00
_cell.angle_gamma   90.00
#
_symmetry.space_group_name_H-M   'P 1'
#
loop_
_entity.id
_entity.type
_entity.pdbx_description
1 polymer ?
#
loop_
_entity_poly.entity_id
_entity_poly.type
_entity_poly.pdbx_seq_one_letter_code
_entity_poly.pdbx_strand_id
1 'polypeptide(L)'
;MDDLQNYKLQLQQVEAALTTDPNNEELIKLKFDLKEVIKLTHDLIKSQQQEKRQANGMDAKDPILLAVLANKWKVGDQCMAPWSEDNKYYEATIDSISEDGVVNVTFNEYKNTDVTMLSQLKSVAKRPASDWADQKSK
;
A
#
# COMPACT_ATOMS: atom_id res chain seq x y z
N MET A 1 12.31 -3.28 -15.65
CA MET A 1 11.37 -2.54 -16.54
C MET A 1 11.44 -3.05 -17.98
N ASP A 2 12.50 -3.80 -18.29
CA ASP A 2 12.86 -4.31 -19.61
C ASP A 2 11.90 -5.38 -20.15
N ASP A 3 11.24 -6.15 -19.29
CA ASP A 3 10.34 -7.23 -19.70
C ASP A 3 9.13 -6.73 -20.50
N LEU A 4 8.52 -5.61 -20.09
CA LEU A 4 7.35 -5.04 -20.77
C LEU A 4 7.69 -4.55 -22.19
N GLN A 5 8.88 -3.96 -22.37
CA GLN A 5 9.33 -3.52 -23.69
C GLN A 5 9.61 -4.71 -24.60
N ASN A 6 10.17 -5.79 -24.05
CA ASN A 6 10.44 -7.01 -24.79
C ASN A 6 9.13 -7.69 -25.26
N TYR A 7 8.11 -7.78 -24.39
CA TYR A 7 6.79 -8.28 -24.78
C TYR A 7 6.12 -7.41 -25.84
N LYS A 8 6.21 -6.09 -25.76
CA LYS A 8 5.70 -5.21 -26.82
C LYS A 8 6.39 -5.44 -28.16
N LEU A 9 7.70 -5.65 -28.15
CA LEU A 9 8.47 -5.95 -29.36
C LEU A 9 8.03 -7.28 -29.98
N GLN A 10 7.86 -8.32 -29.16
CA GLN A 10 7.37 -9.62 -29.61
C GLN A 10 5.96 -9.50 -30.21
N LEU A 11 5.06 -8.74 -29.58
CA LEU A 11 3.71 -8.50 -30.11
C LEU A 11 3.75 -7.86 -31.50
N GLN A 12 4.62 -6.88 -31.70
CA GLN A 12 4.77 -6.20 -32.98
C GLN A 12 5.26 -7.15 -34.08
N GLN A 13 6.21 -8.04 -33.75
CA GLN A 13 6.69 -9.05 -34.69
C GLN A 13 5.60 -10.05 -35.06
N VAL A 14 4.81 -10.49 -34.09
CA VAL A 14 3.66 -11.40 -34.31
C VAL A 14 2.58 -10.72 -35.16
N GLU A 15 2.29 -9.43 -34.94
CA GLU A 15 1.33 -8.69 -35.77
C GLU A 15 1.81 -8.49 -37.22
N ALA A 16 3.12 -8.27 -37.43
CA ALA A 16 3.71 -8.24 -38.77
C ALA A 16 3.62 -9.60 -39.47
N ALA A 17 3.87 -10.69 -38.74
CA ALA A 17 3.73 -12.04 -39.27
C ALA A 17 2.26 -12.37 -39.62
N LEU A 18 1.30 -11.97 -38.78
CA LEU A 18 -0.14 -12.09 -39.04
C LEU A 18 -0.62 -11.23 -40.21
N THR A 19 0.08 -10.15 -40.56
CA THR A 19 -0.21 -9.36 -41.76
C THR A 19 0.12 -10.14 -43.04
N THR A 20 1.13 -11.01 -42.96
CA THR A 20 1.57 -11.86 -44.08
C THR A 20 0.81 -13.17 -44.12
N ASP A 21 0.48 -13.74 -42.96
CA ASP A 21 -0.29 -14.97 -42.80
C ASP A 21 -1.40 -14.82 -41.72
N PRO A 22 -2.57 -14.28 -42.11
CA PRO A 22 -3.65 -13.98 -41.16
C PRO A 22 -4.41 -15.22 -40.67
N ASN A 23 -4.21 -16.40 -41.25
CA ASN A 23 -4.89 -17.64 -40.86
C ASN A 23 -4.05 -18.52 -39.93
N ASN A 24 -2.84 -18.09 -39.57
CA ASN A 24 -1.98 -18.86 -38.68
C ASN A 24 -2.51 -18.83 -37.23
N GLU A 25 -3.18 -19.93 -36.84
CA GLU A 25 -3.80 -20.09 -35.52
C GLU A 25 -2.80 -19.97 -34.36
N GLU A 26 -1.54 -20.38 -34.56
CA GLU A 26 -0.48 -20.25 -33.55
C GLU A 26 -0.14 -18.78 -33.28
N LEU A 27 -0.03 -17.97 -34.33
CA LEU A 27 0.25 -16.54 -34.20
C LEU A 27 -0.95 -15.78 -33.59
N ILE A 28 -2.18 -16.20 -33.91
CA ILE A 28 -3.39 -15.61 -33.32
C ILE A 28 -3.45 -15.88 -31.82
N LYS A 29 -3.20 -17.11 -31.38
CA LYS A 29 -3.13 -17.46 -29.95
C LYS A 29 -2.00 -16.71 -29.24
N LEU A 30 -0.80 -16.74 -29.81
CA LEU A 30 0.36 -16.07 -29.23
C LEU A 30 0.13 -14.56 -29.05
N LYS A 31 -0.51 -13.90 -30.04
CA LYS A 31 -0.93 -12.49 -29.95
C LYS A 31 -1.89 -12.25 -28.78
N PHE A 32 -2.86 -13.14 -28.57
CA PHE A 32 -3.82 -13.03 -27.48
C PHE A 32 -3.13 -13.16 -26.13
N ASP A 33 -2.34 -14.23 -25.95
CA ASP A 33 -1.59 -14.50 -24.72
C ASP A 33 -0.66 -13.33 -24.35
N LEU A 34 0.07 -12.79 -25.33
CA LEU A 34 0.95 -11.63 -25.11
C LEU A 34 0.18 -10.37 -24.69
N LYS A 35 -1.01 -10.13 -25.26
CA LYS A 35 -1.85 -9.01 -24.86
C LYS A 35 -2.36 -9.15 -23.44
N GLU A 36 -2.72 -10.36 -23.01
CA GLU A 36 -3.12 -10.61 -21.62
C GLU A 36 -1.96 -10.38 -20.66
N VAL A 37 -0.77 -10.89 -20.96
CA VAL A 37 0.43 -10.69 -20.13
C VAL A 37 0.77 -9.20 -19.99
N ILE A 38 0.76 -8.44 -21.11
CA ILE A 38 1.00 -6.99 -21.09
C ILE A 38 -0.05 -6.27 -20.26
N LYS A 39 -1.33 -6.65 -20.39
CA LYS A 39 -2.44 -6.05 -19.63
C LYS A 39 -2.28 -6.31 -18.14
N LEU A 40 -2.06 -7.56 -17.74
CA LEU A 40 -1.87 -7.93 -16.34
C LEU A 40 -0.65 -7.24 -15.73
N THR A 41 0.45 -7.15 -16.48
CA THR A 41 1.66 -6.44 -16.05
C THR A 41 1.37 -4.95 -15.86
N HIS A 42 0.60 -4.34 -16.76
CA HIS A 42 0.23 -2.93 -16.67
C HIS A 42 -0.73 -2.65 -15.52
N ASP A 43 -1.70 -3.53 -15.26
CA ASP A 43 -2.60 -3.46 -14.10
C ASP A 43 -1.84 -3.65 -12.78
N LEU A 44 -0.84 -4.55 -12.75
CA LEU A 44 0.02 -4.74 -11.59
C LEU A 44 0.89 -3.50 -11.32
N ILE A 45 1.48 -2.90 -12.36
CA ILE A 45 2.25 -1.65 -12.24
C ILE A 45 1.37 -0.49 -11.79
N LYS A 46 0.14 -0.37 -12.32
CA LYS A 46 -0.83 0.66 -11.89
C LYS A 46 -1.26 0.47 -10.45
N SER A 47 -1.54 -0.76 -10.04
CA SER A 47 -1.94 -1.08 -8.66
C SER A 47 -0.81 -0.81 -7.67
N GLN A 48 0.43 -1.21 -8.00
CA GLN A 48 1.62 -0.86 -7.21
C GLN A 48 1.85 0.65 -7.14
N GLN A 49 1.60 1.41 -8.22
CA GLN A 49 1.67 2.87 -8.19
C GLN A 49 0.51 3.52 -7.43
N GLN A 50 -0.69 2.93 -7.39
CA GLN A 50 -1.80 3.43 -6.56
C GLN A 50 -1.55 3.17 -5.07
N GLU A 51 -0.99 2.02 -4.71
CA GLU A 51 -0.53 1.75 -3.34
C GLU A 51 0.61 2.70 -2.95
N LYS A 52 1.58 2.96 -3.86
CA LYS A 52 2.60 3.99 -3.62
C LYS A 52 2.02 5.41 -3.56
N ARG A 53 1.00 5.78 -4.35
CA ARG A 53 0.39 7.12 -4.29
C ARG A 53 -0.45 7.35 -3.05
N GLN A 54 -1.00 6.30 -2.43
CA GLN A 54 -1.63 6.40 -1.11
C GLN A 54 -0.60 6.41 0.04
N ALA A 55 0.65 5.98 -0.20
CA ALA A 55 1.76 6.11 0.75
C ALA A 55 2.64 7.36 0.53
N ASN A 56 2.60 8.00 -0.64
CA ASN A 56 3.50 9.11 -1.03
C ASN A 56 2.77 10.36 -1.55
N GLY A 57 1.50 10.56 -1.17
CA GLY A 57 0.63 11.63 -1.66
C GLY A 57 0.09 12.60 -0.61
N MET A 58 0.69 12.69 0.57
CA MET A 58 0.57 13.88 1.41
C MET A 58 1.98 14.32 1.75
N ASP A 59 2.41 15.44 1.16
CA ASP A 59 3.62 16.14 1.51
C ASP A 59 3.76 16.25 3.03
N ALA A 60 4.70 15.48 3.59
CA ALA A 60 5.05 15.47 5.02
C ALA A 60 5.74 16.78 5.46
N LYS A 61 5.43 17.91 4.80
CA LYS A 61 6.01 19.23 5.05
C LYS A 61 4.98 20.36 5.09
N ASP A 62 3.68 20.06 4.99
CA ASP A 62 2.66 21.06 5.28
C ASP A 62 2.41 21.14 6.79
N PRO A 63 2.92 22.18 7.49
CA PRO A 63 2.76 22.31 8.95
C PRO A 63 1.30 22.38 9.37
N ILE A 64 0.41 22.84 8.48
CA ILE A 64 -1.04 22.91 8.73
C ILE A 64 -1.66 21.51 8.77
N LEU A 65 -1.34 20.64 7.82
CA LEU A 65 -1.88 19.27 7.80
C LEU A 65 -1.38 18.48 9.00
N LEU A 66 -0.12 18.70 9.36
CA LEU A 66 0.48 18.01 10.49
C LEU A 66 -0.15 18.42 11.82
N ALA A 67 -0.42 19.72 12.00
CA ALA A 67 -1.18 20.20 13.15
C ALA A 67 -2.59 19.60 13.19
N VAL A 68 -3.29 19.49 12.06
CA VAL A 68 -4.62 18.87 11.99
C VAL A 68 -4.59 17.37 12.33
N LEU A 69 -3.57 16.64 11.87
CA LEU A 69 -3.36 15.23 12.19
C LEU A 69 -2.99 15.03 13.65
N ALA A 70 -2.08 15.85 14.19
CA ALA A 70 -1.73 15.85 15.61
C ALA A 70 -2.94 16.21 16.49
N ASN A 71 -3.87 17.02 15.98
CA ASN A 71 -5.11 17.32 16.70
C ASN A 71 -6.16 16.19 16.63
N LYS A 72 -5.96 15.20 15.76
CA LYS A 72 -6.81 14.00 15.64
C LYS A 72 -6.30 12.83 16.48
N TRP A 73 -5.00 12.78 16.76
CA TRP A 73 -4.34 11.66 17.41
C TRP A 73 -3.69 12.10 18.72
N LYS A 74 -3.85 11.33 19.79
CA LYS A 74 -3.13 11.56 21.05
C LYS A 74 -2.35 10.34 21.49
N VAL A 75 -1.34 10.58 22.35
CA VAL A 75 -0.66 9.50 23.07
C VAL A 75 -1.69 8.66 23.82
N GLY A 76 -1.58 7.34 23.69
CA GLY A 76 -2.52 6.35 24.21
C GLY A 76 -3.66 5.97 23.25
N ASP A 77 -3.82 6.63 22.10
CA ASP A 77 -4.82 6.21 21.13
C ASP A 77 -4.42 4.92 20.42
N GLN A 78 -5.42 4.07 20.19
CA GLN A 78 -5.27 2.91 19.32
C GLN A 78 -5.38 3.34 17.86
N CYS A 79 -4.39 2.96 17.09
CA CYS A 79 -4.25 3.23 15.66
C CYS A 79 -3.90 1.93 14.93
N MET A 80 -4.06 1.92 13.61
CA MET A 80 -3.42 0.92 12.77
C MET A 80 -2.16 1.55 12.17
N ALA A 81 -1.01 0.98 12.49
CA ALA A 81 0.28 1.45 12.00
C ALA A 81 0.89 0.45 11.01
N PRO A 82 1.60 0.92 9.97
CA PRO A 82 2.34 0.02 9.09
C PRO A 82 3.52 -0.58 9.84
N TRP A 83 3.69 -1.89 9.75
CA TRP A 83 4.87 -2.57 10.26
C TRP A 83 5.97 -2.56 9.20
N SER A 84 7.16 -2.08 9.59
CA SER A 84 8.29 -1.87 8.67
C SER A 84 8.78 -3.14 7.93
N GLU A 85 8.52 -4.34 8.46
CA GLU A 85 8.96 -5.61 7.86
C GLU A 85 8.09 -6.06 6.67
N ASP A 86 6.77 -5.93 6.80
CA ASP A 86 5.79 -6.45 5.81
C ASP A 86 4.95 -5.35 5.12
N ASN A 87 5.10 -4.09 5.55
CA ASN A 87 4.30 -2.94 5.14
C ASN A 87 2.78 -3.14 5.33
N LYS A 88 2.39 -4.08 6.20
CA LYS A 88 1.01 -4.36 6.60
C LYS A 88 0.62 -3.55 7.82
N TYR A 89 -0.66 -3.26 7.96
CA TYR A 89 -1.18 -2.45 9.05
C TYR A 89 -1.64 -3.32 10.21
N TYR A 90 -1.12 -3.06 11.40
CA TYR A 90 -1.44 -3.79 12.63
C TYR A 90 -1.94 -2.84 13.72
N GLU A 91 -2.77 -3.36 14.63
CA GLU A 91 -3.26 -2.61 15.78
C GLU A 91 -2.08 -2.24 16.68
N ALA A 92 -1.90 -0.93 16.90
CA ALA A 92 -0.84 -0.36 17.69
C ALA A 92 -1.38 0.77 18.57
N THR A 93 -0.66 1.07 19.64
CA THR A 93 -0.97 2.15 20.56
C THR A 93 0.08 3.24 20.42
N ILE A 94 -0.35 4.49 20.26
CA ILE A 94 0.57 5.63 20.14
C ILE A 94 1.26 5.86 21.49
N ASP A 95 2.59 5.79 21.50
CA ASP A 95 3.43 5.99 22.69
C ASP A 95 3.93 7.44 22.79
N SER A 96 4.33 8.03 21.66
CA SER A 96 4.73 9.44 21.60
C SER A 96 4.46 10.05 20.23
N ILE A 97 4.22 11.36 20.20
CA ILE A 97 4.01 12.16 18.97
C ILE A 97 4.99 13.33 19.01
N SER A 98 5.85 13.41 17.99
CA SER A 98 6.78 14.52 17.78
C SER A 98 6.14 15.64 16.97
N GLU A 99 6.62 16.86 17.14
CA GLU A 99 6.15 18.05 16.39
C GLU A 99 6.44 17.95 14.89
N ASP A 100 7.46 17.18 14.49
CA ASP A 100 7.78 16.86 13.10
C ASP A 100 6.86 15.79 12.49
N GLY A 101 5.91 15.26 13.27
CA GLY A 101 4.92 14.30 12.79
C GLY A 101 5.32 12.84 12.83
N VAL A 102 6.51 12.58 13.35
CA VAL A 102 6.99 11.24 13.69
C VAL A 102 6.28 10.77 14.96
N VAL A 103 5.87 9.51 14.98
CA VAL A 103 5.21 8.88 16.12
C VAL A 103 5.88 7.56 16.45
N ASN A 104 6.01 7.28 17.74
CA ASN A 104 6.31 5.94 18.21
C ASN A 104 5.00 5.23 18.51
N VAL A 105 4.88 4.00 18.04
CA VAL A 105 3.73 3.15 18.31
C VAL A 105 4.21 1.81 18.87
N THR A 106 3.40 1.21 19.74
CA THR A 106 3.61 -0.15 20.26
C THR A 106 2.55 -1.09 19.69
N PHE A 107 2.94 -2.12 18.96
CA PHE A 107 2.00 -3.09 18.40
C PHE A 107 1.39 -3.98 19.48
N ASN A 108 0.08 -4.15 19.45
CA ASN A 108 -0.65 -4.82 20.53
C ASN A 108 -0.42 -6.33 20.54
N GLU A 109 -0.30 -6.97 19.38
CA GLU A 109 -0.08 -8.43 19.25
C GLU A 109 1.34 -8.85 19.65
N TYR A 110 2.33 -8.09 19.21
CA TYR A 110 3.75 -8.48 19.30
C TYR A 110 4.51 -7.75 20.40
N LYS A 111 3.93 -6.67 20.97
CA LYS A 111 4.55 -5.80 21.98
C LYS A 111 5.87 -5.17 21.54
N ASN A 112 6.19 -5.18 20.25
CA ASN A 112 7.30 -4.43 19.68
C ASN A 112 6.89 -2.98 19.43
N THR A 113 7.86 -2.09 19.52
CA THR A 113 7.70 -0.69 19.14
C THR A 113 8.23 -0.46 17.73
N ASP A 114 7.65 0.51 17.04
CA ASP A 114 8.12 0.96 15.74
C ASP A 114 7.87 2.46 15.56
N VAL A 115 8.65 3.07 14.68
CA VAL A 115 8.59 4.51 14.41
C VAL A 115 7.93 4.71 13.06
N THR A 116 6.81 5.43 13.04
CA THR A 116 6.08 5.75 11.81
C THR A 116 5.68 7.24 11.80
N MET A 117 4.89 7.68 10.82
CA MET A 117 4.38 9.05 10.74
C MET A 117 2.89 9.10 11.06
N LEU A 118 2.43 10.20 11.66
CA LEU A 118 0.99 10.46 11.87
C LEU A 118 0.17 10.30 10.59
N SER A 119 0.72 10.71 9.46
CA SER A 119 0.09 10.62 8.13
C SER A 119 -0.13 9.18 7.67
N GLN A 120 0.63 8.22 8.21
CA GLN A 120 0.51 6.80 7.89
C GLN A 120 -0.41 6.07 8.87
N LEU A 121 -0.78 6.68 10.00
CA LEU A 121 -1.70 6.06 10.95
C LEU A 121 -3.13 6.04 10.40
N LYS A 122 -3.81 4.92 10.60
CA LYS A 122 -5.24 4.77 10.27
C LYS A 122 -6.07 4.58 11.54
N SER A 123 -7.28 5.13 11.56
CA SER A 123 -8.26 4.87 12.63
C SER A 123 -8.53 3.39 12.72
N VAL A 124 -8.36 2.79 13.90
CA VAL A 124 -8.91 1.47 14.17
C VAL A 124 -10.42 1.64 14.03
N ALA A 125 -11.02 1.02 13.01
CA ALA A 125 -12.48 1.01 12.88
C ALA A 125 -13.03 0.49 14.20
N LYS A 126 -13.75 1.34 14.94
CA LYS A 126 -14.29 0.99 16.26
C LYS A 126 -15.08 -0.30 16.10
N ARG A 127 -14.51 -1.43 16.53
CA ARG A 127 -15.34 -2.44 17.15
C ARG A 127 -16.00 -1.72 18.32
N PRO A 128 -17.34 -1.74 18.45
CA PRO A 128 -17.99 -1.13 19.60
C PRO A 128 -17.29 -1.66 20.84
N ALA A 129 -17.01 -0.74 21.77
CA ALA A 129 -16.31 -1.02 23.01
C ALA A 129 -17.10 -2.08 23.81
N SER A 130 -16.89 -3.35 23.51
CA SER A 130 -17.15 -4.43 24.43
C SER A 130 -15.89 -4.61 25.23
N ASP A 131 -15.91 -3.96 26.39
CA ASP A 131 -15.49 -4.59 27.63
C ASP A 131 -14.03 -5.07 27.66
N TRP A 132 -13.08 -4.14 27.81
CA TRP A 132 -11.78 -4.46 28.42
C TRP A 132 -11.66 -3.91 29.85
N ALA A 133 -12.70 -3.24 30.34
CA ALA A 133 -12.72 -2.74 31.71
C ALA A 133 -13.05 -3.86 32.70
N ASP A 134 -12.24 -4.91 32.81
CA ASP A 134 -12.20 -5.74 34.03
C ASP A 134 -11.01 -6.70 34.03
N GLN A 135 -9.81 -6.15 34.25
CA GLN A 135 -8.78 -6.91 34.99
C GLN A 135 -7.81 -6.00 35.75
N LYS A 136 -8.37 -5.11 36.57
CA LYS A 136 -7.68 -4.55 37.73
C LYS A 136 -8.65 -4.44 38.90
N SER A 137 -9.10 -5.59 39.42
CA SER A 137 -9.55 -5.67 40.81
C SER A 137 -9.62 -7.13 41.24
N LYS A 138 -8.54 -7.65 41.83
CA LYS A 138 -8.43 -7.95 43.27
C LYS A 138 -7.19 -8.78 43.57
#